data_AF-A0A931Q4C7-F1
#
_entry.id   AF-A0A931Q4C7-F1
#
_cell.length_a   1.000
_cell.length_b   1.000
_cell.length_c   1.000
_cell.angle_alpha   90.00
_cell.angle_beta   90.00
_cell.angle_gamma   90.00
#
_symmetry.space_group_name_H-M   'P 1'
#
loop_
_entity.id
_entity.type
_entity.pdbx_description
1 polymer ?
#
loop_
_entity_poly.entity_id
_entity_poly.type
_entity_poly.pdbx_seq_one_letter_code
_entity_poly.pdbx_strand_id
1 'polypeptide(L)' 'MKQATASSSVDMLHKIDAIEKEIMGLKLSVIKKLTPTGKKIISLKGILKGIDVTDEDVASAKQSLYSKIGI' A
#
# COMPACT_ATOMS: atom_id res chain seq x y z
N MET A 1 9.87 -34.85 26.93
CA MET A 1 8.57 -34.67 26.25
C MET A 1 8.19 -33.21 26.00
N LYS A 2 8.42 -32.26 26.91
CA LYS A 2 8.05 -30.83 26.74
C LYS A 2 8.74 -30.09 25.58
N GLN A 3 9.94 -30.52 25.17
CA GLN A 3 10.74 -29.84 24.14
C GLN A 3 10.28 -30.20 22.71
N ALA A 4 9.76 -31.42 22.50
CA ALA A 4 9.24 -31.88 21.21
C ALA A 4 7.92 -31.18 20.83
N THR A 5 7.07 -30.88 21.82
CA THR A 5 5.82 -30.13 21.62
C THR A 5 6.07 -28.66 21.28
N ALA A 6 7.11 -28.05 21.84
CA ALA A 6 7.49 -26.66 21.54
C ALA A 6 8.01 -26.50 20.09
N SER A 7 8.81 -27.46 19.60
CA SER A 7 9.28 -27.49 18.21
C SER A 7 8.10 -27.56 17.23
N SER A 8 7.11 -28.40 17.51
CA SER A 8 5.91 -28.53 16.69
C SER A 8 5.08 -27.24 16.61
N SER A 9 5.03 -26.44 17.68
CA SER A 9 4.31 -25.16 17.68
C SER A 9 5.03 -24.10 16.85
N VAL A 10 6.36 -24.04 16.91
CA VAL A 10 7.16 -23.09 16.11
C VAL A 10 7.02 -23.40 14.61
N ASP A 11 7.07 -24.68 14.23
CA ASP A 11 6.86 -25.11 12.85
C ASP A 11 5.46 -24.75 12.33
N MET A 12 4.45 -24.84 13.19
CA MET A 12 3.08 -24.44 12.85
C MET A 12 2.97 -22.93 12.63
N LEU A 13 3.61 -22.12 13.47
CA LEU A 13 3.64 -20.66 13.32
C LEU A 13 4.34 -20.24 12.02
N HIS A 14 5.44 -20.89 11.65
CA HIS A 14 6.12 -20.61 10.37
C HIS A 14 5.25 -20.94 9.16
N LYS A 15 4.48 -22.04 9.22
CA LYS A 15 3.53 -22.38 8.16
C LYS A 15 2.39 -21.36 8.05
N ILE A 16 1.89 -20.85 9.17
CA ILE A 16 0.87 -19.80 9.18
C ILE A 16 1.41 -18.51 8.54
N ASP A 17 2.60 -18.05 8.93
CA ASP A 17 3.25 -16.87 8.34
C ASP A 17 3.47 -17.02 6.83
N ALA A 18 3.89 -18.20 6.36
CA ALA A 18 4.03 -18.48 4.93
C ALA A 18 2.68 -18.37 4.19
N ILE A 19 1.62 -18.96 4.74
CA ILE A 19 0.26 -18.88 4.19
C ILE A 19 -0.23 -17.43 4.14
N GLU A 20 0.00 -16.64 5.19
CA GLU A 20 -0.41 -15.22 5.23
C GLU A 20 0.28 -14.40 4.14
N LYS A 21 1.58 -14.63 3.92
CA LYS A 21 2.35 -14.00 2.83
C LYS A 21 1.84 -14.39 1.46
N GLU A 22 1.52 -15.67 1.23
CA GLU A 22 0.93 -16.14 -0.03
C GLU A 22 -0.45 -15.52 -0.28
N ILE A 23 -1.30 -15.45 0.75
CA ILE A 23 -2.62 -14.80 0.67
C ILE A 23 -2.48 -13.31 0.34
N MET A 24 -1.51 -12.61 0.94
CA MET A 24 -1.22 -11.21 0.61
C MET A 24 -0.80 -11.05 -0.86
N GLY A 25 0.07 -11.94 -1.36
CA GLY A 25 0.48 -11.97 -2.76
C GLY A 25 -0.70 -12.21 -3.72
N LEU A 26 -1.60 -13.14 -3.37
CA LEU A 26 -2.82 -13.43 -4.12
C LEU A 26 -3.75 -12.22 -4.18
N LYS A 27 -4.00 -11.56 -3.04
CA LYS A 27 -4.82 -10.34 -2.98
C LYS A 27 -4.28 -9.25 -3.90
N LEU A 28 -2.97 -8.99 -3.86
CA LEU A 28 -2.33 -8.01 -4.73
C LEU A 28 -2.41 -8.38 -6.21
N SER A 29 -2.23 -9.67 -6.54
CA SER A 29 -2.35 -10.18 -7.91
C SER A 29 -3.77 -10.00 -8.46
N VAL A 30 -4.78 -10.29 -7.64
CA VAL A 30 -6.19 -10.07 -7.97
C VAL A 30 -6.48 -8.59 -8.16
N ILE A 31 -6.03 -7.71 -7.26
CA ILE A 31 -6.21 -6.26 -7.41
C ILE A 31 -5.60 -5.78 -8.74
N LYS A 32 -4.36 -6.15 -9.06
CA LYS A 32 -3.68 -5.77 -10.31
C LYS A 32 -4.44 -6.22 -11.56
N LYS A 33 -5.07 -7.41 -11.53
CA LYS A 33 -5.87 -7.95 -12.63
C LYS A 33 -7.27 -7.33 -12.71
N LEU A 34 -7.88 -7.03 -11.56
CA LEU A 34 -9.23 -6.48 -11.47
C LEU A 34 -9.27 -4.98 -11.72
N THR A 35 -8.20 -4.23 -11.47
CA THR A 35 -8.10 -2.86 -11.96
C THR A 35 -7.84 -2.91 -13.46
N PRO A 36 -8.84 -2.62 -14.33
CA PRO A 36 -8.58 -2.43 -15.73
C PRO A 36 -8.05 -1.00 -15.85
N THR A 37 -6.78 -0.76 -15.52
CA THR A 37 -6.17 0.53 -15.83
C THR A 37 -5.80 0.53 -17.30
N GLY A 38 -6.81 0.58 -18.18
CA GLY A 38 -6.64 1.14 -19.52
C GLY A 38 -6.15 2.60 -19.48
N LYS A 39 -6.15 3.20 -18.29
CA LYS A 39 -5.41 4.43 -17.98
C LYS A 39 -3.91 4.14 -17.99
N LYS A 40 -3.24 4.64 -19.01
CA LYS A 40 -1.78 4.76 -19.09
C LYS A 40 -1.25 5.28 -17.75
N ILE A 41 -0.27 4.60 -17.16
CA ILE A 41 0.43 5.11 -15.98
C ILE A 41 1.17 6.37 -16.44
N ILE A 42 0.59 7.52 -16.12
CA ILE A 42 1.13 8.84 -16.41
C ILE A 42 1.66 9.41 -15.10
N SER A 43 2.90 9.92 -15.13
CA SER A 43 3.47 10.57 -13.96
C SER A 43 2.68 11.82 -13.62
N LEU A 44 2.47 12.08 -12.33
CA LEU A 44 1.87 13.33 -11.86
C LEU A 44 2.61 14.55 -12.44
N LYS A 45 3.94 14.48 -12.50
CA LYS A 45 4.80 15.48 -13.16
C LYS A 45 4.42 15.73 -14.62
N GLY A 46 4.02 14.69 -15.35
CA GLY A 46 3.58 14.80 -16.74
C GLY A 46 2.21 15.48 -16.88
N ILE A 47 1.30 15.26 -15.93
CA ILE A 47 -0.02 15.93 -15.88
C ILE A 47 0.15 17.41 -15.54
N LEU A 48 1.04 17.73 -14.62
CA LEU A 48 1.30 19.10 -14.17
C LEU A 48 2.18 19.90 -15.15
N LYS A 49 2.64 19.30 -16.26
CA LYS A 49 3.49 19.99 -17.23
C LYS A 49 2.69 21.10 -17.93
N GLY A 50 3.11 22.35 -17.75
CA GLY A 50 2.45 23.53 -18.33
C GLY A 50 1.38 24.15 -17.44
N ILE A 51 1.16 23.59 -16.25
CA ILE A 51 0.40 24.25 -15.18
C ILE A 51 1.39 25.07 -14.37
N ASP A 52 1.11 26.35 -14.22
CA ASP A 52 1.82 27.20 -13.27
C ASP A 52 1.22 26.95 -11.89
N VAL A 53 1.99 26.32 -11.00
CA VAL A 53 1.54 25.99 -9.65
C VAL A 53 1.85 27.20 -8.77
N THR A 54 0.80 27.87 -8.31
CA THR A 54 0.93 29.09 -7.51
C THR A 54 1.11 28.78 -6.03
N ASP A 55 1.54 29.77 -5.26
CA ASP A 55 1.64 29.64 -3.79
C ASP A 55 0.28 29.37 -3.13
N GLU A 56 -0.81 29.85 -3.73
CA GLU A 56 -2.18 29.62 -3.26
C GLU A 56 -2.63 28.17 -3.45
N ASP A 57 -2.22 27.54 -4.56
CA ASP A 57 -2.45 26.11 -4.80
C ASP A 57 -1.73 25.25 -3.75
N VAL A 58 -0.48 25.61 -3.43
CA VAL A 58 0.32 24.94 -2.40
C VAL A 58 -0.28 25.14 -1.01
N ALA A 59 -0.71 26.35 -0.67
CA ALA A 59 -1.35 26.65 0.61
C ALA A 59 -2.66 25.89 0.80
N SER A 60 -3.51 25.86 -0.22
CA SER A 60 -4.77 25.12 -0.22
C SER A 60 -4.55 23.62 -0.10
N ALA A 61 -3.56 23.07 -0.81
CA ALA A 61 -3.20 21.65 -0.72
C ALA A 61 -2.69 21.29 0.69
N LYS A 62 -1.82 22.12 1.27
CA LYS A 62 -1.33 21.94 2.66
C LYS A 62 -2.49 21.99 3.65
N GLN A 63 -3.36 22.99 3.56
CA GLN A 63 -4.52 23.09 4.44
C GLN A 63 -5.40 21.84 4.33
N SER A 64 -5.69 21.37 3.12
CA SER A 64 -6.48 20.15 2.91
C SER A 64 -5.81 18.91 3.55
N LEU A 65 -4.53 18.70 3.29
CA LEU A 65 -3.78 17.53 3.79
C LEU A 65 -3.59 17.53 5.31
N TYR A 66 -3.33 18.69 5.89
CA TYR A 66 -3.05 18.85 7.31
C TYR A 66 -4.28 19.27 8.13
N SER A 67 -5.45 19.48 7.49
CA SER A 67 -6.70 19.90 8.15
C SER A 67 -7.15 19.02 9.31
N LYS A 68 -6.74 17.74 9.31
CA LYS A 68 -7.07 16.76 10.35
C LYS A 68 -5.92 16.44 11.29
N ILE A 69 -4.73 16.97 11.02
CA ILE A 69 -3.58 16.85 11.92
C ILE A 69 -3.69 18.05 12.86
N GLY A 70 -4.49 17.89 13.92
CA GLY A 70 -4.63 18.91 14.95
C GLY A 70 -3.28 19.12 15.63
N ILE A 71 -2.66 20.26 15.35
CA ILE A 71 -1.60 20.87 16.16
C ILE A 71 -2.19 22.16 16.72
#